data_AF-A0A957UTF2-F1
#
_entry.id   AF-A0A957UTF2-F1
#
_cell.length_a   1.000
_cell.length_b   1.000
_cell.length_c   1.000
_cell.angle_alpha   90.00
_cell.angle_beta   90.00
_cell.angle_gamma   90.00
#
_symmetry.space_group_name_H-M   'P 1'
#
loop_
_entity.id
_entity.type
_entity.pdbx_description
1 polymer ?
#
loop_
_entity_poly.entity_id
_entity_poly.type
_entity_poly.pdbx_seq_one_letter_code
_entity_poly.pdbx_strand_id
1 'polypeptide(L)'
;MNEQLAKTVAAEVQKFKPLITDYCRLESVAAQKRMMSETADWVENLLKETGFETRQLVVEGAPNYVYGELSGQSDFTLLLYNHYDVQPEAPIELWESPPFEVTEKDGKLVARGICDNKAELISRICAIRAIQAAQG
;
A
#
# COMPACT_ATOMS: atom_id res chain seq x y z
N MET A 1 -25.13 -0.06 8.01
CA MET A 1 -23.69 -0.06 8.34
C MET A 1 -23.57 0.24 9.83
N ASN A 2 -22.83 -0.57 10.59
CA ASN A 2 -22.66 -0.39 12.04
C ASN A 2 -22.03 0.99 12.31
N GLU A 3 -22.61 1.81 13.19
CA GLU A 3 -22.08 3.16 13.53
C GLU A 3 -20.62 3.10 14.01
N GLN A 4 -20.25 2.03 14.72
CA GLN A 4 -18.88 1.80 15.16
C GLN A 4 -17.93 1.55 13.99
N LEU A 5 -18.37 0.83 12.95
CA LEU A 5 -17.57 0.61 11.74
C LEU A 5 -17.40 1.91 10.95
N ALA A 6 -18.45 2.73 10.83
CA ALA A 6 -18.34 4.03 10.17
C ALA A 6 -17.32 4.94 10.88
N LYS A 7 -17.31 4.94 12.22
CA LYS A 7 -16.38 5.71 13.03
C LYS A 7 -14.92 5.26 12.87
N THR A 8 -14.67 3.95 12.86
CA THR A 8 -13.31 3.39 12.67
C THR A 8 -12.81 3.59 11.25
N VAL A 9 -13.66 3.45 10.23
CA VAL A 9 -13.32 3.80 8.85
C VAL A 9 -12.92 5.29 8.74
N ALA A 10 -13.72 6.19 9.33
CA ALA A 10 -13.38 7.62 9.30
C ALA A 10 -12.03 7.93 9.95
N ALA A 11 -11.67 7.21 11.03
CA ALA A 11 -10.38 7.35 11.69
C ALA A 11 -9.22 6.83 10.82
N GLU A 12 -9.38 5.68 10.15
CA GLU A 12 -8.36 5.13 9.25
C GLU A 12 -8.18 5.98 7.98
N VAL A 13 -9.26 6.58 7.46
CA VAL A 13 -9.18 7.52 6.33
C VAL A 13 -8.26 8.70 6.64
N GLN A 14 -8.20 9.18 7.88
CA GLN A 14 -7.25 10.26 8.26
C GLN A 14 -5.78 9.82 8.17
N LYS A 15 -5.50 8.51 8.30
CA LYS A 15 -4.16 7.94 8.19
C LYS A 15 -3.75 7.67 6.75
N PHE A 16 -4.72 7.64 5.82
CA PHE A 16 -4.48 7.31 4.42
C PHE A 16 -3.49 8.27 3.75
N LYS A 17 -3.72 9.60 3.86
CA LYS A 17 -2.91 10.61 3.15
C LYS A 17 -1.43 10.57 3.57
N PRO A 18 -1.07 10.51 4.87
CA PRO A 18 0.31 10.29 5.29
C PRO A 18 0.91 9.00 4.72
N LEU A 19 0.22 7.86 4.89
CA LEU A 19 0.72 6.55 4.45
C LEU A 19 0.96 6.49 2.94
N ILE A 20 0.02 6.97 2.12
CA ILE A 20 0.19 6.96 0.66
C ILE A 20 1.29 7.93 0.22
N THR A 21 1.50 9.03 0.97
CA THR A 21 2.59 9.98 0.70
C THR A 21 3.94 9.31 0.91
N ASP A 22 4.13 8.62 2.03
CA ASP A 22 5.37 7.90 2.32
C ASP A 22 5.59 6.76 1.32
N TYR A 23 4.52 6.03 0.98
CA TYR A 23 4.63 4.91 0.05
C TYR A 23 4.98 5.35 -1.37
N CYS A 24 4.43 6.47 -1.85
CA CYS A 24 4.74 6.99 -3.20
C CYS A 24 6.18 7.48 -3.34
N ARG A 25 6.86 7.88 -2.24
CA ARG A 25 8.28 8.24 -2.25
C ARG A 25 9.22 7.06 -2.54
N LEU A 26 8.75 5.84 -2.34
CA LEU A 26 9.53 4.64 -2.67
C LEU A 26 9.49 4.39 -4.18
N GLU A 27 10.57 4.70 -4.87
CA GLU A 27 10.66 4.65 -6.33
C GLU A 27 10.86 3.22 -6.85
N SER A 28 9.91 2.33 -6.55
CA SER A 28 9.90 0.90 -6.86
C SER A 28 9.77 0.59 -8.37
N VAL A 29 10.64 1.16 -9.19
CA VAL A 29 10.61 1.00 -10.65
C VAL A 29 11.28 -0.30 -11.04
N ALA A 30 10.50 -1.37 -11.22
CA ALA A 30 11.01 -2.73 -11.48
C ALA A 30 11.90 -2.81 -12.71
N ALA A 31 11.53 -2.14 -13.81
CA ALA A 31 12.31 -2.10 -15.05
C ALA A 31 13.73 -1.52 -14.87
N GLN A 32 13.94 -0.73 -13.81
CA GLN A 32 15.21 -0.08 -13.47
C GLN A 32 15.82 -0.62 -12.18
N LYS A 33 15.17 -1.61 -11.53
CA LYS A 33 15.58 -2.20 -10.24
C LYS A 33 15.77 -1.16 -9.13
N ARG A 34 15.05 -0.03 -9.18
CA ARG A 34 15.10 1.02 -8.15
C ARG A 34 14.25 0.62 -6.96
N MET A 35 14.80 0.80 -5.75
CA MET A 35 14.13 0.68 -4.45
C MET A 35 13.28 -0.59 -4.23
N MET A 36 13.54 -1.69 -4.96
CA MET A 36 12.67 -2.87 -4.93
C MET A 36 12.69 -3.55 -3.57
N SER A 37 13.88 -3.75 -3.00
CA SER A 37 14.06 -4.39 -1.69
C SER A 37 13.55 -3.49 -0.57
N GLU A 38 13.86 -2.20 -0.63
CA GLU A 38 13.42 -1.19 0.33
C GLU A 38 11.89 -1.08 0.36
N THR A 39 11.25 -1.22 -0.80
CA THR A 39 9.80 -1.21 -0.90
C THR A 39 9.19 -2.51 -0.37
N ALA A 40 9.81 -3.67 -0.63
CA ALA A 40 9.39 -4.94 -0.06
C ALA A 40 9.46 -4.90 1.48
N ASP A 41 10.55 -4.38 2.04
CA ASP A 41 10.73 -4.21 3.50
C ASP A 41 9.67 -3.26 4.08
N TRP A 42 9.39 -2.15 3.40
CA TRP A 42 8.36 -1.20 3.84
C TRP A 42 6.97 -1.83 3.84
N VAL A 43 6.60 -2.56 2.78
CA VAL A 43 5.31 -3.27 2.70
C VAL A 43 5.20 -4.36 3.75
N GLU A 44 6.28 -5.12 3.98
CA GLU A 44 6.30 -6.13 5.03
C GLU A 44 6.09 -5.51 6.42
N ASN A 45 6.74 -4.38 6.71
CA ASN A 45 6.55 -3.66 7.97
C ASN A 45 5.11 -3.13 8.11
N LEU A 46 4.52 -2.59 7.05
CA LEU A 46 3.12 -2.16 7.06
C LEU A 46 2.16 -3.32 7.43
N LEU A 47 2.42 -4.51 6.88
CA LEU A 47 1.65 -5.72 7.19
C LEU A 47 1.87 -6.16 8.65
N LYS A 48 3.12 -6.20 9.14
CA LYS A 48 3.45 -6.50 10.55
C LYS A 48 2.74 -5.55 11.52
N GLU A 49 2.78 -4.25 11.26
CA GLU A 49 2.10 -3.23 12.06
C GLU A 49 0.57 -3.38 12.05
N THR A 50 0.03 -4.04 11.03
CA THR A 50 -1.40 -4.35 10.92
C THR A 50 -1.76 -5.68 11.60
N GLY A 51 -0.77 -6.40 12.13
CA GLY A 51 -0.95 -7.66 12.86
C GLY A 51 -0.86 -8.92 12.01
N PHE A 52 -0.39 -8.82 10.76
CA PHE A 52 -0.13 -10.00 9.93
C PHE A 52 1.14 -10.71 10.41
N GLU A 53 1.12 -12.05 10.34
CA GLU A 53 2.35 -12.83 10.28
C GLU A 53 2.91 -12.75 8.87
N THR A 54 4.16 -12.33 8.72
CA THR A 54 4.74 -12.03 7.40
C THR A 54 6.01 -12.81 7.13
N ARG A 55 6.30 -12.96 5.84
CA ARG A 55 7.61 -13.39 5.34
C ARG A 55 7.84 -12.86 3.93
N GLN A 56 9.09 -12.55 3.60
CA GLN A 56 9.49 -12.34 2.22
C GLN A 56 9.89 -13.66 1.57
N LEU A 57 9.33 -13.93 0.40
CA LEU A 57 9.68 -15.09 -0.43
C LEU A 57 10.71 -14.63 -1.47
N VAL A 58 11.91 -15.18 -1.37
CA VAL A 58 13.03 -14.86 -2.25
C VAL A 58 13.06 -15.85 -3.40
N VAL A 59 13.08 -15.34 -4.62
CA VAL A 59 13.20 -16.13 -5.85
C VAL A 59 14.37 -15.57 -6.65
N GLU A 60 15.29 -16.45 -7.06
CA GLU A 60 16.46 -16.03 -7.83
C GLU A 60 16.04 -15.33 -9.14
N GLY A 61 16.60 -14.14 -9.38
CA GLY A 61 16.30 -13.35 -10.58
C GLY A 61 15.01 -12.53 -10.52
N ALA A 62 14.24 -12.58 -9.43
CA ALA A 62 13.03 -11.79 -9.24
C ALA A 62 13.12 -10.89 -7.99
N PRO A 63 12.37 -9.77 -7.93
CA PRO A 63 12.15 -9.05 -6.68
C PRO A 63 11.48 -9.94 -5.63
N ASN A 64 11.68 -9.60 -4.35
CA ASN A 64 11.07 -10.35 -3.25
C ASN A 64 9.54 -10.23 -3.29
N TYR A 65 8.84 -11.34 -3.04
CA TYR A 65 7.39 -11.31 -2.84
C TYR A 65 7.11 -11.16 -1.35
N VAL A 66 6.24 -10.22 -0.98
CA VAL A 66 5.82 -10.06 0.42
C VAL A 66 4.55 -10.88 0.64
N TYR A 67 4.62 -11.85 1.55
CA TYR A 67 3.47 -12.63 1.99
C TYR A 67 3.07 -12.22 3.40
N GLY A 68 1.77 -12.05 3.62
CA GLY A 68 1.18 -11.81 4.93
C GLY A 68 -0.04 -12.68 5.13
N GLU A 69 -0.16 -13.27 6.32
CA GLU A 69 -1.33 -14.03 6.77
C GLU A 69 -1.90 -13.44 8.05
N LEU A 70 -3.22 -13.35 8.14
CA LEU A 70 -3.94 -12.86 9.31
C LEU A 70 -5.10 -13.82 9.60
N SER A 71 -5.08 -14.44 10.77
CA SER A 71 -6.11 -15.38 11.20
C SER A 71 -7.46 -14.68 11.38
N GLY A 72 -8.49 -15.20 10.71
CA GLY A 72 -9.88 -14.78 10.87
C GLY A 72 -10.69 -15.74 11.75
N GLN A 73 -11.99 -15.46 11.87
CA GLN A 73 -12.94 -16.30 12.62
C GLN A 73 -13.74 -17.26 11.73
N SER A 74 -13.51 -17.23 10.41
CA SER A 74 -14.26 -17.98 9.41
C SER A 74 -13.37 -19.08 8.82
N ASP A 75 -13.99 -20.19 8.40
CA ASP A 75 -13.31 -21.27 7.68
C ASP A 75 -12.99 -20.90 6.21
N PHE A 76 -13.44 -19.73 5.74
CA PHE A 76 -13.12 -19.20 4.42
C PHE A 76 -11.89 -18.30 4.44
N THR A 77 -11.01 -18.47 3.45
CA THR A 77 -9.84 -17.60 3.23
C THR A 77 -10.10 -16.60 2.11
N LEU A 78 -9.84 -15.31 2.37
CA LEU A 78 -9.79 -14.27 1.36
C LEU A 78 -8.35 -13.99 0.95
N LEU A 79 -8.04 -14.13 -0.35
CA LEU A 79 -6.74 -13.75 -0.91
C LEU A 79 -6.80 -12.35 -1.50
N LEU A 80 -5.90 -11.47 -1.05
CA LEU A 80 -5.72 -10.13 -1.59
C LEU A 80 -4.38 -10.05 -2.32
N TYR A 81 -4.41 -9.96 -3.65
CA TYR A 81 -3.21 -9.74 -4.46
C TYR A 81 -3.05 -8.26 -4.80
N ASN A 82 -1.86 -7.72 -4.60
CA ASN A 82 -1.43 -6.38 -5.03
C ASN A 82 0.00 -6.49 -5.60
N HIS A 83 0.49 -5.43 -6.21
CA HIS A 83 1.91 -5.28 -6.54
C HIS A 83 2.45 -3.95 -6.00
N TYR A 84 3.75 -3.93 -5.69
CA TYR A 84 4.41 -2.76 -5.11
C TYR A 84 5.34 -2.05 -6.10
N ASP A 85 5.61 -2.64 -7.26
CA ASP A 85 6.36 -2.01 -8.33
C ASP A 85 5.50 -1.01 -9.11
N VAL A 86 6.18 -0.09 -9.78
CA VAL A 86 5.55 0.95 -10.59
C VAL A 86 6.26 1.09 -11.92
N GLN A 87 5.54 1.64 -12.91
CA GLN A 87 6.12 2.00 -14.20
C GLN A 87 7.13 3.15 -14.06
N PRO A 88 8.10 3.26 -15.00
CA PRO A 88 8.92 4.45 -15.13
C PRO A 88 8.09 5.73 -15.24
N GLU A 89 8.66 6.83 -14.77
CA GLU A 89 8.10 8.17 -14.77
C GLU A 89 8.21 8.88 -16.13
N ALA A 90 8.98 8.33 -17.08
CA ALA A 90 9.20 8.96 -18.37
C ALA A 90 7.91 9.09 -19.21
N PRO A 91 7.75 10.20 -19.97
CA PRO A 91 8.64 11.35 -20.07
C PRO A 91 8.48 12.30 -18.87
N ILE A 92 9.59 12.67 -18.24
CA ILE A 92 9.59 13.45 -16.99
C ILE A 92 9.06 14.87 -17.22
N GLU A 93 9.29 15.43 -18.40
CA GLU A 93 8.90 16.78 -18.80
C GLU A 93 7.39 16.98 -18.95
N LEU A 94 6.62 15.89 -19.03
CA LEU A 94 5.16 15.95 -19.08
C LEU A 94 4.52 15.99 -17.69
N TRP A 95 5.31 15.80 -16.62
CA TRP A 95 4.83 15.93 -15.27
C TRP A 95 4.78 17.38 -14.82
N GLU A 96 3.65 17.78 -14.26
CA GLU A 96 3.47 19.11 -13.67
C GLU A 96 3.93 19.20 -12.21
N SER A 97 4.24 18.05 -11.60
CA SER A 97 4.76 17.91 -10.23
C SER A 97 5.75 16.74 -10.17
N PRO A 98 6.66 16.69 -9.19
CA PRO A 98 7.61 15.58 -9.09
C PRO A 98 6.86 14.22 -9.02
N PRO A 99 7.20 13.22 -9.86
CA PRO A 99 6.40 12.01 -9.99
C PRO A 99 6.24 11.23 -8.68
N PHE A 100 7.28 11.16 -7.86
CA PHE A 100 7.28 10.39 -6.61
C PHE A 100 6.96 11.23 -5.37
N GLU A 101 6.48 12.47 -5.56
CA GLU A 101 5.97 13.31 -4.48
C GLU A 101 4.46 13.52 -4.65
N VAL A 102 3.68 13.04 -3.68
CA VAL A 102 2.21 13.20 -3.70
C VAL A 102 1.87 14.69 -3.69
N THR A 103 1.29 15.14 -4.80
CA THR A 103 0.86 16.52 -4.98
C THR A 103 -0.66 16.59 -5.09
N GLU A 104 -1.28 17.55 -4.43
CA GLU A 104 -2.72 17.78 -4.54
C GLU A 104 -3.02 18.73 -5.70
N LYS A 105 -3.85 18.29 -6.64
CA LYS A 105 -4.27 19.07 -7.82
C LYS A 105 -5.75 18.83 -8.08
N ASP A 106 -6.54 19.91 -8.10
CA ASP A 106 -7.99 19.87 -8.37
C ASP A 106 -8.76 18.85 -7.50
N GLY A 107 -8.40 18.76 -6.22
CA GLY A 107 -8.99 17.81 -5.26
C GLY A 107 -8.57 16.35 -5.45
N LYS A 108 -7.55 16.08 -6.27
CA LYS A 108 -6.97 14.77 -6.50
C LYS A 108 -5.54 14.70 -6.00
N LEU A 109 -5.12 13.52 -5.57
CA LEU A 109 -3.72 13.22 -5.30
C LEU A 109 -3.06 12.69 -6.58
N VAL A 110 -1.94 13.28 -6.96
CA VAL A 110 -1.18 12.95 -8.17
C VAL A 110 0.21 12.51 -7.77
N ALA A 111 0.57 11.28 -8.14
CA ALA A 111 1.91 10.71 -8.01
C ALA A 111 2.01 9.43 -8.85
N ARG A 112 3.22 9.03 -9.23
CA ARG A 112 3.52 7.73 -9.83
C ARG A 112 3.22 6.64 -8.81
N GLY A 113 2.48 5.64 -9.26
CA GLY A 113 2.13 4.47 -8.46
C GLY A 113 0.90 4.65 -7.59
N ILE A 114 0.37 5.88 -7.47
CA ILE A 114 -0.72 6.15 -6.52
C ILE A 114 -1.95 5.30 -6.82
N CYS A 115 -2.47 5.31 -8.06
CA CYS A 115 -3.63 4.50 -8.43
C CYS A 115 -3.24 3.06 -8.76
N ASP A 116 -2.08 2.87 -9.37
CA ASP A 116 -1.57 1.58 -9.86
C ASP A 116 -0.20 1.28 -9.22
N ASN A 117 -0.16 0.64 -8.04
CA ASN A 117 -1.27 0.06 -7.28
C ASN A 117 -1.25 0.42 -5.79
N LYS A 118 -0.44 1.42 -5.42
CA LYS A 118 -0.11 1.71 -4.02
C LYS A 118 -1.30 2.12 -3.17
N ALA A 119 -2.19 2.97 -3.68
CA ALA A 119 -3.40 3.38 -2.96
C ALA A 119 -4.36 2.22 -2.71
N GLU A 120 -4.39 1.22 -3.60
CA GLU A 120 -5.23 0.05 -3.37
C GLU A 120 -4.76 -0.73 -2.15
N LEU A 121 -3.46 -1.01 -2.06
CA LEU A 121 -2.88 -1.67 -0.89
C LEU A 121 -3.19 -0.90 0.40
N ILE A 122 -2.94 0.42 0.43
CA ILE A 122 -3.21 1.23 1.62
C ILE A 122 -4.71 1.24 1.96
N SER A 123 -5.60 1.30 0.96
CA SER A 123 -7.05 1.27 1.19
C SER A 123 -7.49 -0.05 1.83
N ARG A 124 -6.95 -1.17 1.35
CA ARG A 124 -7.19 -2.51 1.92
C ARG A 124 -6.69 -2.58 3.37
N ILE A 125 -5.50 -2.06 3.65
CA ILE A 125 -4.92 -2.02 5.01
C ILE A 125 -5.77 -1.18 5.96
N CYS A 126 -6.18 0.03 5.55
CA CYS A 126 -7.09 0.86 6.33
C CYS A 126 -8.43 0.16 6.59
N ALA A 127 -8.99 -0.55 5.61
CA ALA A 127 -10.23 -1.30 5.80
C ALA A 127 -10.06 -2.45 6.81
N ILE A 128 -8.98 -3.21 6.75
CA ILE A 128 -8.68 -4.29 7.69
C ILE A 128 -8.54 -3.74 9.12
N ARG A 129 -7.74 -2.68 9.30
CA ARG A 129 -7.55 -2.00 10.59
C ARG A 129 -8.88 -1.49 11.17
N ALA A 130 -9.74 -0.92 10.32
CA ALA A 130 -11.06 -0.44 10.74
C ALA A 130 -11.97 -1.58 11.20
N ILE A 131 -11.99 -2.70 10.47
CA ILE A 131 -12.78 -3.89 10.83
C ILE A 131 -12.30 -4.48 12.15
N GLN A 132 -11.00 -4.65 12.33
CA GLN A 132 -10.41 -5.13 13.60
C GLN A 132 -10.82 -4.23 14.77
N ALA A 133 -10.62 -2.91 14.63
CA ALA A 133 -10.98 -1.93 15.66
C ALA A 133 -12.48 -1.86 15.96
N ALA A 134 -13.35 -2.24 15.02
CA ALA A 134 -14.79 -2.27 15.22
C ALA A 134 -15.28 -3.57 15.88
N GLN A 135 -14.51 -4.66 15.78
CA GLN A 135 -14.87 -5.98 16.30
C GLN A 135 -14.31 -6.27 17.70
N GLY A 136 -13.27 -5.54 18.13
CA GLY A 136 -12.66 -5.70 19.45
C GLY A 136 -11.55 -6.73 19.42
#